data_AF-R9JTT8-F1
#
_entry.id   AF-R9JTT8-F1
#
_cell.length_a   1.000
_cell.length_b   1.000
_cell.length_c   1.000
_cell.angle_alpha   90.00
_cell.angle_beta   90.00
_cell.angle_gamma   90.00
#
_symmetry.space_group_name_H-M   'P 1'
#
loop_
_entity.id
_entity.type
_entity.pdbx_description
1 polymer ?
#
loop_
_entity_poly.entity_id
_entity_poly.type
_entity_poly.pdbx_seq_one_letter_code
_entity_poly.pdbx_strand_id
1 'polypeptide(L)'
;MKKNRRVLTVNGNKFVWWHGIGEGFASVTISPFEDKTSKARVEFRDSSYQYESCNSFTFPLYFEVEKDCKRRSLKVIEPGMAALLAAGLCERDVFQPRKQLVLNGYEVLEELGYEIVRTEYGIEF
;
A
#
# COMPACT_ATOMS: atom_id res chain seq x y z
N MET A 1 14.54 13.33 -8.16
CA MET A 1 14.04 12.00 -7.74
C MET A 1 13.26 11.35 -8.88
N LYS A 2 13.80 10.30 -9.53
CA LYS A 2 13.04 9.50 -10.51
C LYS A 2 11.95 8.75 -9.74
N LYS A 3 10.67 9.06 -9.98
CA LYS A 3 9.56 8.26 -9.43
C LYS A 3 9.71 6.84 -10.00
N ASN A 4 10.01 5.86 -9.15
CA ASN A 4 10.06 4.44 -9.49
C ASN A 4 8.64 3.94 -9.83
N ARG A 5 8.12 4.38 -10.97
CA ARG A 5 6.83 3.95 -11.51
C ARG A 5 7.04 2.60 -12.18
N ARG A 6 6.31 1.59 -11.72
CA ARG A 6 6.30 0.26 -12.33
C ARG A 6 4.89 -0.02 -12.85
N VAL A 7 4.81 -0.77 -13.93
CA VAL A 7 3.53 -1.24 -14.48
C VAL A 7 3.23 -2.61 -13.90
N LEU A 8 1.99 -2.83 -13.51
CA LEU A 8 1.47 -4.13 -13.06
C LEU A 8 0.20 -4.47 -13.84
N THR A 9 -0.05 -5.76 -14.04
CA THR A 9 -1.29 -6.26 -14.66
C THR A 9 -2.03 -7.11 -13.63
N VAL A 10 -3.27 -6.75 -13.32
CA VAL A 10 -4.13 -7.43 -12.34
C VAL A 10 -5.50 -7.62 -12.95
N ASN A 11 -6.00 -8.86 -12.97
CA ASN A 11 -7.30 -9.22 -13.55
C ASN A 11 -7.50 -8.69 -14.98
N GLY A 12 -6.44 -8.71 -15.81
CA GLY A 12 -6.45 -8.19 -17.18
C GLY A 12 -6.31 -6.66 -17.30
N ASN A 13 -6.38 -5.91 -16.20
CA ASN A 13 -6.26 -4.46 -16.18
C ASN A 13 -4.82 -4.02 -15.87
N LYS A 14 -4.36 -2.95 -16.54
CA LYS A 14 -3.02 -2.38 -16.33
C LYS A 14 -3.07 -1.22 -15.35
N PHE A 15 -2.14 -1.21 -14.42
CA PHE A 15 -1.95 -0.10 -13.47
C PHE A 15 -0.50 0.36 -13.45
N VAL A 16 -0.31 1.63 -13.15
CA VAL A 16 0.97 2.17 -12.71
C VAL A 16 0.94 2.26 -11.20
N TRP A 17 2.01 1.82 -10.55
CA TRP A 17 2.18 2.00 -9.12
C TRP A 17 3.54 2.56 -8.76
N TRP A 18 3.61 3.13 -7.56
CA TRP A 18 4.83 3.51 -6.88
C TRP A 18 4.59 3.48 -5.37
N HIS A 19 5.67 3.46 -4.59
CA HIS A 19 5.58 3.58 -3.14
C HIS A 19 6.14 4.93 -2.67
N GLY A 20 5.77 5.31 -1.46
CA GLY A 20 6.36 6.41 -0.71
C GLY A 20 6.57 5.97 0.72
N ILE A 21 7.70 6.32 1.29
CA ILE A 21 8.04 6.07 2.69
C ILE A 21 8.15 7.44 3.36
N GLY A 22 7.70 7.54 4.61
CA GLY A 22 7.86 8.73 5.43
C GLY A 22 7.81 8.38 6.90
N GLU A 23 7.93 9.40 7.74
CA GLU A 23 7.97 9.26 9.19
C GLU A 23 6.75 8.54 9.74
N GLY A 24 6.95 7.32 10.25
CA GLY A 24 5.88 6.49 10.80
C GLY A 24 4.93 5.91 9.75
N PHE A 25 5.25 5.93 8.45
CA PHE A 25 4.35 5.34 7.45
C PHE A 25 5.02 4.82 6.17
N ALA A 26 4.40 3.82 5.58
CA ALA A 26 4.62 3.41 4.20
C ALA A 26 3.35 3.62 3.39
N SER A 27 3.47 3.91 2.11
CA SER A 27 2.33 4.12 1.23
C SER A 27 2.53 3.50 -0.14
N VAL A 28 1.44 2.96 -0.69
CA VAL A 28 1.37 2.41 -2.04
C VAL A 28 0.38 3.25 -2.82
N THR A 29 0.81 3.84 -3.93
CA THR A 29 -0.09 4.58 -4.82
C THR A 29 -0.31 3.80 -6.10
N ILE A 30 -1.58 3.66 -6.50
CA ILE A 30 -2.02 2.93 -7.67
C ILE A 30 -2.84 3.89 -8.55
N SER A 31 -2.64 3.80 -9.86
CA SER A 31 -3.34 4.59 -10.86
C SER A 31 -3.61 3.71 -12.08
N PRO A 32 -4.83 3.70 -12.64
CA PRO A 32 -5.10 3.00 -13.89
C PRO A 32 -4.16 3.48 -14.99
N PHE A 33 -3.67 2.56 -15.83
CA PHE A 33 -2.68 2.93 -16.84
C PHE A 33 -3.25 3.90 -17.89
N GLU A 34 -4.51 3.67 -18.28
CA GLU A 34 -5.24 4.50 -19.24
C GLU A 34 -5.69 5.84 -18.62
N ASP A 35 -6.05 5.86 -17.33
CA ASP A 35 -6.39 7.08 -16.59
C ASP A 35 -5.29 7.48 -15.58
N LYS A 36 -4.37 8.30 -16.07
CA LYS A 36 -3.24 8.85 -15.28
C LYS A 36 -3.65 9.93 -14.29
N THR A 37 -4.93 10.32 -14.28
CA THR A 37 -5.45 11.39 -13.43
C THR A 37 -6.10 10.86 -12.16
N SER A 38 -6.64 9.64 -12.21
CA SER A 38 -7.17 8.95 -11.03
C SER A 38 -6.06 8.25 -10.24
N LYS A 39 -6.05 8.44 -8.92
CA LYS A 39 -5.05 7.84 -8.02
C LYS A 39 -5.69 7.40 -6.71
N ALA A 40 -5.34 6.20 -6.27
CA ALA A 40 -5.60 5.73 -4.92
C ALA A 40 -4.26 5.61 -4.19
N ARG A 41 -4.09 6.35 -3.09
CA ARG A 41 -2.94 6.27 -2.20
C ARG A 41 -3.36 5.53 -0.94
N VAL A 42 -2.85 4.33 -0.76
CA VAL A 42 -3.07 3.50 0.41
C VAL A 42 -1.94 3.75 1.39
N GLU A 43 -2.24 4.20 2.61
CA GLU A 43 -1.26 4.53 3.65
C GLU A 43 -1.33 3.54 4.81
N PHE A 44 -0.17 2.99 5.18
CA PHE A 44 0.03 2.16 6.35
C PHE A 44 0.79 2.98 7.38
N ARG A 45 0.05 3.62 8.28
CA ARG A 45 0.60 4.44 9.37
C ARG A 45 0.84 3.59 10.60
N ASP A 46 1.97 3.78 11.26
CA ASP A 46 2.20 3.19 12.56
C ASP A 46 1.46 3.99 13.62
N SER A 47 0.42 3.41 14.23
CA SER A 47 -0.38 4.09 15.25
C SER A 47 0.40 4.35 16.54
N SER A 48 1.49 3.62 16.77
CA SER A 48 2.39 3.83 17.90
C SER A 48 3.51 4.82 17.63
N TYR A 49 3.62 5.36 16.42
CA TYR A 49 4.71 6.29 16.10
C TYR A 49 4.57 7.57 16.92
N GLN A 50 5.48 7.74 17.87
CA GLN A 50 5.68 8.98 18.60
C GLN A 50 6.84 9.70 17.94
N TYR A 51 6.67 11.00 17.70
CA TYR A 51 7.71 11.84 17.12
C TYR A 51 8.88 11.95 18.10
N GLU A 52 9.88 11.09 17.94
CA GLU A 52 11.17 11.24 18.60
C GLU A 52 12.08 12.07 17.70
N SER A 53 12.80 13.03 18.27
CA SER A 53 13.75 13.91 17.56
C SER A 53 15.01 13.13 17.15
N CYS A 54 14.84 12.09 16.34
CA CYS A 54 15.91 11.22 15.87
C CYS A 54 16.13 11.45 14.36
N ASN A 55 17.37 11.28 13.91
CA ASN A 55 17.73 11.33 12.48
C ASN A 55 17.27 10.09 11.70
N SER A 56 16.51 9.19 12.32
CA SER A 56 15.98 7.97 11.71
C SER A 56 14.53 7.78 12.12
N PHE A 57 13.71 7.30 11.18
CA PHE A 57 12.31 6.98 11.45
C PHE A 57 11.97 5.55 11.04
N THR A 58 10.95 4.98 11.67
CA THR A 58 10.44 3.64 11.37
C THR A 58 9.21 3.71 10.47
N PHE A 59 8.94 2.62 9.76
CA PHE A 59 7.72 2.46 8.97
C PHE A 59 7.32 0.99 8.84
N PRO A 60 6.03 0.65 8.68
CA PRO A 60 5.61 -0.73 8.41
C PRO A 60 6.23 -1.24 7.09
N LEU A 61 7.07 -2.27 7.16
CA LEU A 61 7.77 -2.82 6.00
C LEU A 61 7.22 -4.18 5.57
N TYR A 62 6.92 -5.06 6.52
CA TYR A 62 6.26 -6.34 6.26
C TYR A 62 5.03 -6.54 7.16
N PHE A 63 4.02 -7.20 6.61
CA PHE A 63 2.92 -7.75 7.37
C PHE A 63 2.92 -9.26 7.25
N GLU A 64 2.88 -9.96 8.38
CA GLU A 64 2.40 -11.33 8.42
C GLU A 64 0.87 -11.26 8.46
N VAL A 65 0.23 -11.82 7.44
CA VAL A 65 -1.23 -11.80 7.31
C VAL A 65 -1.79 -13.20 7.20
N GLU A 66 -3.02 -13.37 7.69
CA GLU A 66 -3.77 -14.61 7.60
C GLU A 66 -5.07 -14.40 6.82
N LYS A 67 -5.40 -15.35 5.94
CA LYS A 67 -6.69 -15.44 5.24
C LYS A 67 -7.00 -16.90 4.95
N ASP A 68 -8.21 -17.34 5.23
CA ASP A 68 -8.65 -18.74 5.01
C ASP A 68 -7.73 -19.77 5.69
N CYS A 69 -7.32 -19.51 6.94
CA CYS A 69 -6.35 -20.29 7.73
C CYS A 69 -4.95 -20.43 7.06
N LYS A 70 -4.62 -19.58 6.10
CA LYS A 70 -3.31 -19.55 5.43
C LYS A 70 -2.56 -18.26 5.74
N ARG A 71 -1.35 -18.42 6.28
CA ARG A 71 -0.44 -17.32 6.54
C ARG A 71 0.46 -17.01 5.37
N ARG A 72 0.78 -15.73 5.21
CA ARG A 72 1.76 -15.25 4.23
C ARG A 72 2.42 -13.97 4.72
N SER A 73 3.66 -13.75 4.29
CA SER A 73 4.35 -12.48 4.48
C SER A 73 4.12 -11.59 3.26
N LEU A 74 3.72 -10.34 3.50
CA LEU A 74 3.52 -9.30 2.50
C LEU A 74 4.47 -8.13 2.77
N LYS A 75 5.36 -7.83 1.84
CA LYS A 75 6.18 -6.62 1.91
C LYS A 75 5.42 -5.43 1.32
N VAL A 76 5.28 -4.37 2.11
CA VAL A 76 4.44 -3.21 1.78
C VAL A 76 4.91 -2.50 0.50
N ILE A 77 6.23 -2.34 0.35
CA ILE A 77 6.84 -1.54 -0.73
C ILE A 77 7.23 -2.39 -1.96
N GLU A 78 6.52 -3.49 -2.21
CA GLU A 78 6.79 -4.40 -3.33
C GLU A 78 5.60 -4.59 -4.29
N PRO A 79 5.86 -5.05 -5.54
CA PRO A 79 4.81 -5.27 -6.52
C PRO A 79 3.67 -6.18 -6.04
N GLY A 80 3.98 -7.16 -5.17
CA GLY A 80 2.98 -8.09 -4.63
C GLY A 80 1.90 -7.38 -3.81
N MET A 81 2.29 -6.44 -2.95
CA MET A 81 1.34 -5.61 -2.20
C MET A 81 0.54 -4.70 -3.15
N ALA A 82 1.19 -4.07 -4.11
CA ALA A 82 0.51 -3.21 -5.09
C ALA A 82 -0.52 -3.99 -5.93
N ALA A 83 -0.20 -5.22 -6.31
CA ALA A 83 -1.12 -6.09 -7.05
C ALA A 83 -2.33 -6.51 -6.20
N LEU A 84 -2.10 -6.85 -4.93
CA LEU A 84 -3.16 -7.19 -3.99
C LEU A 84 -4.14 -6.02 -3.81
N LEU A 85 -3.60 -4.83 -3.51
CA LEU A 85 -4.40 -3.62 -3.33
C LEU A 85 -5.13 -3.25 -4.62
N ALA A 86 -4.48 -3.34 -5.78
CA ALA A 86 -5.12 -3.04 -7.06
C ALA A 86 -6.34 -3.94 -7.31
N ALA A 87 -6.26 -5.23 -6.99
CA ALA A 87 -7.39 -6.15 -7.13
C ALA A 87 -8.60 -5.67 -6.29
N GLY A 88 -8.37 -5.36 -5.01
CA GLY A 88 -9.42 -4.88 -4.11
C GLY A 88 -10.01 -3.54 -4.49
N LEU A 89 -9.16 -2.59 -4.91
CA LEU A 89 -9.61 -1.24 -5.29
C LEU A 89 -10.45 -1.26 -6.57
N CYS A 90 -10.20 -2.18 -7.51
CA CYS A 90 -11.01 -2.33 -8.71
C CYS A 90 -12.43 -2.76 -8.41
N GLU A 91 -12.61 -3.68 -7.45
CA GLU A 91 -13.93 -4.17 -7.05
C GLU A 91 -14.79 -3.06 -6.40
N ARG A 92 -14.14 -2.04 -5.84
CA ARG A 92 -14.79 -0.92 -5.13
C ARG A 92 -15.09 0.30 -6.01
N ASP A 93 -14.75 0.27 -7.30
CA ASP A 93 -14.90 1.41 -8.24
C ASP A 93 -14.36 2.75 -7.72
N VAL A 94 -13.22 2.72 -7.02
CA VAL A 94 -12.67 3.92 -6.34
C VAL A 94 -11.97 4.88 -7.30
N PHE A 95 -11.66 4.44 -8.52
CA PHE A 95 -10.90 5.22 -9.49
C PHE A 95 -11.78 6.18 -10.26
N GLN A 96 -11.89 7.41 -9.75
CA GLN A 96 -12.57 8.51 -10.43
C GLN A 96 -11.56 9.48 -11.08
N PRO A 97 -11.78 9.94 -12.33
CA PRO A 97 -10.87 10.85 -13.02
C PRO A 97 -10.59 12.13 -12.23
N ARG A 98 -9.35 12.62 -12.32
CA ARG A 98 -8.85 13.84 -11.64
C ARG A 98 -9.00 13.86 -10.12
N LYS A 99 -9.28 12.71 -9.50
CA LYS A 99 -9.41 12.57 -8.05
C LYS A 99 -8.25 11.77 -7.48
N GLN A 100 -7.74 12.23 -6.35
CA GLN A 100 -6.86 11.44 -5.50
C GLN A 100 -7.65 11.02 -4.26
N LEU A 101 -7.73 9.72 -4.03
CA LEU A 101 -8.28 9.14 -2.81
C LEU A 101 -7.14 8.67 -1.91
N VAL A 102 -7.20 8.99 -0.63
CA VAL A 102 -6.28 8.46 0.38
C VAL A 102 -7.06 7.47 1.23
N LEU A 103 -6.51 6.26 1.38
CA LEU A 103 -7.15 5.14 2.07
C LEU A 103 -6.26 4.64 3.21
N ASN A 104 -6.90 4.18 4.27
CA ASN A 104 -6.24 3.46 5.35
C ASN A 104 -5.91 2.04 4.89
N GLY A 105 -4.63 1.68 4.84
CA GLY A 105 -4.18 0.38 4.36
C GLY A 105 -4.60 -0.80 5.22
N TYR A 106 -4.79 -0.59 6.52
CA TYR A 106 -5.27 -1.63 7.43
C TYR A 106 -6.72 -2.00 7.13
N GLU A 107 -7.59 -1.00 6.98
CA GLU A 107 -8.99 -1.18 6.59
C GLU A 107 -9.11 -1.86 5.22
N VAL A 108 -8.26 -1.47 4.25
CA VAL A 108 -8.27 -2.11 2.92
C VAL A 108 -7.89 -3.59 3.00
N LEU A 109 -6.92 -3.98 3.85
CA LEU A 109 -6.56 -5.39 4.03
C LEU A 109 -7.67 -6.17 4.72
N GLU A 110 -8.29 -5.59 5.76
CA GLU A 110 -9.42 -6.18 6.47
C GLU A 110 -10.62 -6.42 5.54
N GLU A 111 -10.98 -5.43 4.72
CA GLU A 111 -12.04 -5.55 3.71
C GLU A 111 -11.75 -6.66 2.68
N LEU A 112 -10.47 -6.91 2.38
CA LEU A 112 -10.04 -8.01 1.51
C LEU A 112 -10.03 -9.38 2.23
N GLY A 113 -10.43 -9.42 3.50
CA GLY A 113 -10.49 -10.61 4.34
C GLY A 113 -9.13 -11.03 4.89
N TYR A 114 -8.19 -10.10 5.04
CA TYR A 114 -6.90 -10.35 5.64
C TYR A 114 -6.86 -9.85 7.07
N GLU A 115 -6.47 -10.73 7.98
CA GLU A 115 -6.09 -10.36 9.34
C GLU A 115 -4.58 -10.12 9.40
N ILE A 116 -4.14 -9.02 10.01
CA ILE A 116 -2.71 -8.76 10.25
C ILE A 116 -2.33 -9.38 11.59
N VAL A 117 -1.50 -10.41 11.54
CA VAL A 117 -1.01 -11.14 12.71
C VAL A 117 0.19 -10.43 13.33
N ARG A 118 1.06 -9.87 12.47
CA ARG A 118 2.29 -9.21 12.90
C ARG A 118 2.72 -8.14 11.91
N THR A 119 3.29 -7.06 12.43
CA THR A 119 3.97 -6.03 11.65
C THR A 119 5.47 -6.06 11.94
N GLU A 120 6.28 -6.03 10.89
CA GLU A 120 7.72 -5.80 10.99
C GLU A 120 8.06 -4.43 10.40
N TYR A 121 8.89 -3.67 11.11
CA TYR A 121 9.21 -2.30 10.79
C TYR A 121 10.56 -2.19 10.07
N GLY A 122 10.61 -1.37 9.03
CA GLY A 122 11.85 -0.89 8.43
C GLY A 122 12.34 0.37 9.13
N ILE A 123 13.62 0.70 8.93
CA ILE A 123 14.27 1.93 9.39
C ILE A 123 14.81 2.66 8.17
N GLU A 124 14.55 3.96 8.06
CA GLU A 124 15.16 4.84 7.06
C GLU A 124 16.04 5.89 7.76
N PHE A 125 17.22 6.15 7.18
CA PHE A 125 18.30 7.01 7.70
C PHE A 125 18.53 8.21 6.79
#